data_AF-A0A7W1W9L5-F1
#
_entry.id   AF-A0A7W1W9L5-F1
#
_cell.length_a   1.000
_cell.length_b   1.000
_cell.length_c   1.000
_cell.angle_alpha   90.00
_cell.angle_beta   90.00
_cell.angle_gamma   90.00
#
_symmetry.space_group_name_H-M   'P 1'
#
loop_
_entity.id
_entity.type
_entity.pdbx_description
1 polymer ?
#
loop_
_entity_poly.entity_id
_entity_poly.type
_entity_poly.pdbx_seq_one_letter_code
_entity_poly.pdbx_strand_id
1 'polypeptide(L)'
;MSKILEYAFNYLQRGWQPLPIPHRSKNPNLKGWQNLILSAPDLPQYFNDKPQNIGVLLGSKSNGLTDVDLDSSEAVKIADFFLPETKAGFGRVSKP
;
A
#
# COMPACT_ATOMS: atom_id res chain seq x y z
N MET A 1 13.23 -7.33 -13.42
CA MET A 1 12.06 -6.59 -12.90
C MET A 1 12.39 -6.19 -11.48
N SER A 2 12.36 -4.91 -11.11
CA SER A 2 12.58 -4.54 -9.69
C SER A 2 11.53 -5.19 -8.79
N LYS A 3 11.94 -5.42 -7.55
CA LYS A 3 11.08 -5.94 -6.48
C LYS A 3 9.83 -5.07 -6.27
N ILE A 4 9.96 -3.76 -6.46
CA ILE A 4 8.84 -2.80 -6.32
C ILE A 4 7.83 -2.98 -7.45
N LEU A 5 8.29 -3.14 -8.69
CA LEU A 5 7.40 -3.40 -9.83
C LEU A 5 6.65 -4.73 -9.63
N GLU A 6 7.32 -5.76 -9.11
CA GLU A 6 6.68 -7.02 -8.72
C GLU A 6 5.59 -6.84 -7.65
N TYR A 7 5.84 -6.03 -6.62
CA TYR A 7 4.83 -5.69 -5.62
C TYR A 7 3.65 -4.94 -6.23
N ALA A 8 3.88 -4.00 -7.14
CA ALA A 8 2.81 -3.27 -7.81
C ALA A 8 1.89 -4.20 -8.63
N PHE A 9 2.46 -5.19 -9.34
CA PHE A 9 1.66 -6.22 -10.02
C PHE A 9 0.87 -7.08 -9.04
N ASN A 10 1.49 -7.51 -7.94
CA ASN A 10 0.80 -8.28 -6.90
C ASN A 10 -0.36 -7.49 -6.26
N TYR A 11 -0.22 -6.18 -6.07
CA TYR A 11 -1.29 -5.33 -5.57
C TYR A 11 -2.45 -5.25 -6.56
N LEU A 12 -2.18 -5.04 -7.87
CA LEU A 12 -3.24 -5.07 -8.88
C LEU A 12 -3.98 -6.41 -8.92
N GLN A 13 -3.27 -7.54 -8.77
CA GLN A 13 -3.90 -8.87 -8.71
C GLN A 13 -4.84 -9.03 -7.49
N ARG A 14 -4.58 -8.31 -6.39
CA ARG A 14 -5.45 -8.25 -5.21
C ARG A 14 -6.59 -7.23 -5.37
N GLY A 15 -6.64 -6.52 -6.49
CA GLY A 15 -7.57 -5.41 -6.73
C GLY A 15 -7.21 -4.14 -5.95
N TRP A 16 -5.94 -3.98 -5.57
CA TRP A 16 -5.43 -2.81 -4.88
C TRP A 16 -4.70 -1.89 -5.85
N GLN A 17 -4.97 -0.58 -5.77
CA GLN A 17 -4.36 0.41 -6.66
C GLN A 17 -3.01 0.89 -6.10
N PRO A 18 -1.88 0.49 -6.73
CA PRO A 18 -0.56 0.92 -6.29
C PRO A 18 -0.34 2.40 -6.59
N LEU A 19 0.35 3.09 -5.69
CA LEU A 19 0.68 4.51 -5.79
C LEU A 19 2.20 4.68 -5.73
N PRO A 20 2.86 5.18 -6.79
CA PRO A 20 4.29 5.44 -6.75
C PRO A 20 4.58 6.60 -5.79
N ILE A 21 5.59 6.43 -4.93
CA ILE A 21 6.03 7.48 -4.01
C ILE A 21 7.54 7.68 -4.17
N PRO A 22 8.04 8.92 -4.29
CA PRO A 22 9.47 9.19 -4.35
C PRO A 22 10.24 8.54 -3.19
N HIS A 23 11.46 8.09 -3.46
CA HIS A 23 12.31 7.47 -2.45
C HIS A 23 12.49 8.37 -1.23
N ARG A 24 12.34 7.78 -0.03
CA ARG A 24 12.43 8.50 1.27
C ARG A 24 11.43 9.64 1.43
N SER A 25 10.37 9.66 0.63
CA SER A 25 9.23 10.56 0.79
C SER A 25 8.05 9.84 1.44
N LYS A 26 7.20 10.63 2.11
CA LYS A 26 5.85 10.22 2.55
C LYS A 26 4.74 10.87 1.72
N ASN A 27 5.11 11.58 0.65
CA ASN A 27 4.20 12.29 -0.24
C ASN A 27 4.42 11.81 -1.68
N PRO A 28 3.37 11.39 -2.42
CA PRO A 28 3.45 10.97 -3.82
C PRO A 28 4.00 12.03 -4.78
N ASN A 29 3.91 13.32 -4.41
CA ASN A 29 4.34 14.46 -5.22
C ASN A 29 3.73 14.49 -6.64
N LEU A 30 2.51 13.96 -6.78
CA LEU A 30 1.75 13.91 -8.02
C LEU A 30 0.43 14.66 -7.83
N LYS A 31 0.15 15.68 -8.64
CA LYS A 31 -1.12 16.41 -8.54
C LYS A 31 -2.29 15.47 -8.87
N GLY A 32 -3.31 15.45 -8.01
CA GLY A 32 -4.50 14.61 -8.21
C GLY A 32 -4.27 13.12 -7.98
N TRP A 33 -3.23 12.74 -7.24
CA TRP A 33 -2.85 11.34 -6.99
C TRP A 33 -3.98 10.45 -6.47
N GLN A 34 -4.92 10.99 -5.69
CA GLN A 34 -6.12 10.27 -5.23
C GLN A 34 -7.00 9.68 -6.35
N ASN A 35 -6.87 10.20 -7.57
CA ASN A 35 -7.64 9.74 -8.74
C ASN A 35 -6.82 8.87 -9.69
N LEU A 36 -5.54 8.62 -9.39
CA LEU A 36 -4.68 7.79 -10.22
C LEU A 36 -5.19 6.35 -10.21
N ILE A 37 -5.42 5.79 -11.40
CA ILE A 37 -5.76 4.38 -11.59
C ILE A 37 -4.73 3.83 -12.56
N LEU A 38 -3.98 2.83 -12.13
CA LEU A 38 -2.97 2.19 -12.94
C LEU A 38 -3.45 0.81 -13.39
N SER A 39 -3.19 0.50 -14.66
CA SER A 39 -3.31 -0.84 -15.22
C SER A 39 -1.95 -1.53 -15.28
N ALA A 40 -1.95 -2.84 -15.51
CA ALA A 40 -0.73 -3.64 -15.63
C ALA A 40 0.27 -3.08 -16.67
N PRO A 41 -0.15 -2.64 -17.87
CA PRO A 41 0.72 -1.96 -18.84
C PRO A 41 1.33 -0.64 -18.37
N ASP A 42 0.67 0.08 -17.45
CA ASP A 42 1.17 1.37 -16.95
C ASP A 42 2.31 1.18 -15.94
N LEU A 43 2.29 0.08 -15.17
CA LEU A 43 3.20 -0.11 -14.04
C LEU A 43 4.68 0.07 -14.37
N PRO A 44 5.24 -0.45 -15.49
CA PRO A 44 6.65 -0.27 -15.82
C PRO A 44 7.06 1.20 -15.99
N GLN A 45 6.14 2.09 -16.39
CA GLN A 45 6.42 3.52 -16.52
C GLN A 45 6.57 4.19 -15.15
N TYR A 46 5.74 3.81 -14.18
CA TYR A 46 5.73 4.40 -12.84
C TYR A 46 6.73 3.74 -11.89
N PHE A 47 6.95 2.42 -12.02
CA PHE A 47 7.84 1.62 -11.19
C PHE A 47 9.09 1.16 -11.97
N ASN A 48 9.85 2.13 -12.49
CA ASN A 48 10.92 1.95 -13.48
C ASN A 48 12.33 1.67 -12.91
N ASP A 49 12.45 0.78 -11.93
CA ASP A 49 13.71 0.32 -11.31
C ASP A 49 14.57 1.42 -10.62
N LYS A 50 14.11 2.69 -10.60
CA LYS A 50 14.67 3.75 -9.77
C LYS A 50 14.33 3.50 -8.30
N PRO A 51 15.20 3.91 -7.36
CA PRO A 51 14.85 3.93 -5.95
C PRO A 51 13.56 4.71 -5.76
N GLN A 52 12.58 4.07 -5.12
CA GLN A 52 11.28 4.66 -4.81
C GLN A 52 10.62 3.88 -3.68
N ASN A 53 9.57 4.48 -3.13
CA ASN A 53 8.65 3.83 -2.21
C ASN A 53 7.39 3.41 -2.99
N ILE A 54 6.54 2.62 -2.37
CA ILE A 54 5.22 2.26 -2.89
C ILE A 54 4.18 2.50 -1.80
N GLY A 55 3.06 3.11 -2.18
CA GLY A 55 1.84 3.19 -1.39
C GLY A 55 0.70 2.44 -2.08
N VAL A 56 -0.47 2.45 -1.43
CA VAL A 56 -1.72 1.90 -1.98
C VAL A 56 -2.82 2.93 -1.74
N LEU A 57 -3.65 3.19 -2.75
CA LEU A 57 -4.87 3.99 -2.55
C LEU A 57 -5.88 3.15 -1.77
N LEU A 58 -6.45 3.67 -0.68
CA LEU A 58 -7.46 2.96 0.11
C LEU A 58 -8.88 3.25 -0.43
N GLY A 59 -9.88 2.61 0.18
CA GLY A 59 -11.29 2.83 -0.11
C GLY A 59 -11.73 2.25 -1.45
N SER A 60 -12.64 2.94 -2.13
CA SER A 60 -13.34 2.43 -3.32
C SER A 60 -12.42 2.11 -4.51
N LYS A 61 -11.26 2.77 -4.60
CA LYS A 61 -10.26 2.48 -5.63
C LYS A 61 -9.60 1.12 -5.46
N SER A 62 -9.64 0.56 -4.24
CA SER A 62 -9.05 -0.73 -3.90
C SER A 62 -10.08 -1.67 -3.28
N ASN A 63 -11.28 -1.75 -3.87
CA ASN A 63 -12.36 -2.64 -3.43
C ASN A 63 -12.76 -2.47 -1.95
N GLY A 64 -12.69 -1.26 -1.42
CA GLY A 64 -13.02 -0.96 -0.02
C GLY A 64 -11.88 -1.25 0.97
N LEU A 65 -10.66 -1.49 0.49
CA LEU A 65 -9.49 -1.70 1.35
C LEU A 65 -9.36 -0.59 2.38
N THR A 66 -9.21 -0.98 3.64
CA THR A 66 -9.02 -0.07 4.78
C THR A 66 -7.77 -0.49 5.53
N ASP A 67 -6.97 0.51 5.91
CA ASP A 67 -5.79 0.35 6.75
C ASP A 67 -6.14 0.84 8.16
N VAL A 68 -5.71 0.12 9.18
CA VAL A 68 -6.03 0.42 10.58
C VAL A 68 -4.73 0.50 11.37
N ASP A 69 -4.40 1.71 11.81
CA ASP A 69 -3.21 1.98 12.63
C ASP A 69 -3.45 1.56 14.09
N LEU A 70 -2.68 0.58 14.57
CA LEU A 70 -2.71 0.10 15.95
C LEU A 70 -1.61 0.77 16.79
N ASP A 71 -1.83 2.04 17.15
CA ASP A 71 -0.80 2.89 17.77
C ASP A 71 -0.50 2.62 19.26
N SER A 72 -1.33 1.82 19.93
CA SER A 72 -1.18 1.51 21.37
C SER A 72 -1.20 0.01 21.65
N SER A 73 -0.61 -0.38 22.78
CA SER A 73 -0.60 -1.79 23.20
C SER A 73 -2.01 -2.33 23.44
N GLU A 74 -2.92 -1.46 23.87
CA GLU A 74 -4.32 -1.70 24.10
C GLU A 74 -5.03 -1.96 22.78
N ALA A 75 -4.78 -1.15 21.74
CA ALA A 75 -5.34 -1.35 20.41
C ALA A 75 -4.92 -2.69 19.82
N VAL A 76 -3.63 -3.05 19.93
CA VAL A 76 -3.10 -4.35 19.47
C VAL A 76 -3.79 -5.50 20.21
N LYS A 77 -3.92 -5.43 21.54
CA LYS A 77 -4.54 -6.49 22.35
C LYS A 77 -6.01 -6.74 22.02
N ILE A 78 -6.73 -5.73 21.53
CA ILE A 78 -8.15 -5.85 21.23
C ILE A 78 -8.45 -6.01 19.73
N ALA A 79 -7.44 -5.88 18.85
CA ALA A 79 -7.62 -5.84 17.40
C ALA A 79 -8.42 -7.05 16.87
N ASP A 80 -8.07 -8.26 17.32
CA ASP A 80 -8.71 -9.52 16.88
C ASP A 80 -10.19 -9.63 17.27
N PHE A 81 -10.67 -8.81 18.23
CA PHE A 81 -12.10 -8.77 18.60
C PHE A 81 -12.93 -7.90 17.66
N PHE A 82 -12.32 -6.94 16.96
CA PHE A 82 -13.02 -5.94 16.15
C PHE A 82 -12.69 -6.01 14.66
N LEU A 83 -11.47 -6.44 14.30
CA LEU A 83 -10.97 -6.46 12.94
C LEU A 83 -11.10 -7.87 12.35
N PRO A 84 -11.40 -7.99 11.05
CA PRO A 84 -11.39 -9.28 10.38
C PRO A 84 -9.97 -9.85 10.30
N GLU A 85 -9.85 -11.18 10.32
CA GLU A 85 -8.57 -11.84 10.06
C GLU A 85 -8.01 -11.39 8.70
N THR A 86 -6.73 -11.03 8.68
CA THR A 86 -6.06 -10.55 7.48
C THR A 86 -4.62 -11.03 7.40
N LYS A 87 -4.16 -11.30 6.17
CA LYS A 87 -2.75 -11.59 5.87
C LYS A 87 -1.93 -10.34 5.59
N ALA A 88 -2.56 -9.16 5.66
CA ALA A 88 -1.95 -7.86 5.40
C ALA A 88 -1.50 -7.15 6.68
N GLY A 89 -1.02 -7.90 7.68
CA GLY A 89 -0.39 -7.34 8.88
C GLY A 89 1.08 -7.02 8.65
N PHE A 90 1.54 -5.87 9.15
CA PHE A 90 2.92 -5.44 9.09
C PHE A 90 3.28 -4.63 10.33
N GLY A 91 4.52 -4.73 10.78
CA GLY A 91 4.97 -4.13 12.02
C GLY A 91 6.50 -4.15 12.14
N ARG A 92 7.00 -3.74 13.29
CA ARG A 92 8.44 -3.81 13.62
C ARG A 92 8.63 -4.80 14.76
N VAL A 93 9.80 -5.41 14.88
CA VAL A 93 10.07 -6.35 16.01
C VAL A 93 9.77 -5.72 17.38
N SER A 94 10.01 -4.42 17.55
CA SER A 94 9.72 -3.69 18.80
C SER A 94 8.25 -3.29 19.00
N LYS A 95 7.43 -3.37 17.95
CA LYS A 95 5.99 -3.08 17.89
C LYS A 95 5.38 -3.93 16.77
N PRO A 96 5.22 -5.25 17.03
CA PRO A 96 4.85 -6.23 16.01
C PRO A 96 3.42 -6.02 15.51
#